data_AF-A0A963RSQ0-F1
#
_entry.id   AF-A0A963RSQ0-F1
#
_cell.length_a   1.000
_cell.length_b   1.000
_cell.length_c   1.000
_cell.angle_alpha   90.00
_cell.angle_beta   90.00
_cell.angle_gamma   90.00
#
_symmetry.space_group_name_H-M   'P 1'
#
loop_
_entity.id
_entity.type
_entity.pdbx_description
1 polymer ?
#
loop_
_entity_poly.entity_id
_entity_poly.type
_entity_poly.pdbx_seq_one_letter_code
_entity_poly.pdbx_strand_id
1 'polypeptide(L)'
;QRVQDELVGEMAELLEADYDTLALEINDSESRQRALTSEPAPSPPPAAPAVPATPPLPVSAPQPPRVSSAPRDATSAAPPAPEATPPASPKATEEQDGQRDERLQGHIVTPAPTTERLQSIQRMVADQLGDKVPDFEADVLRAIPVQAGGLYPVSDVWYIEPSLDVPDRLRIHVAQFAREIAAEAAVADQVEASDCSIGFVCVAPAVGEAKALPAFAHAVLALLHALSAASAPATGLDRTRLADDLGSLLQGHGAFATRLSDAGLVKLFRLLRLGRRLLDLEAGDPGHVS
;
A
#
# COMPACT_ATOMS: atom_id res chain seq x y z
N GLN A 1 -46.99 -10.46 -28.82
CA GLN A 1 -47.26 -11.07 -27.50
C GLN A 1 -47.70 -12.52 -27.68
N ARG A 2 -48.92 -12.85 -28.13
CA ARG A 2 -49.35 -14.27 -28.30
C ARG A 2 -48.39 -15.17 -29.11
N VAL A 3 -47.85 -14.67 -30.23
CA VAL A 3 -46.90 -15.44 -31.07
C VAL A 3 -45.54 -15.64 -30.39
N GLN A 4 -45.13 -14.70 -29.53
CA GLN A 4 -43.89 -14.80 -28.76
C GLN A 4 -44.05 -15.80 -27.62
N ASP A 5 -45.20 -15.79 -26.95
CA ASP A 5 -45.53 -16.72 -25.87
C ASP A 5 -45.61 -18.18 -26.39
N GLU A 6 -46.14 -18.38 -27.60
CA GLU A 6 -46.20 -19.70 -28.25
C GLU A 6 -44.80 -20.22 -28.61
N LEU A 7 -43.92 -19.36 -29.12
CA LEU A 7 -42.52 -19.72 -29.42
C LEU A 7 -41.72 -20.03 -28.14
N VAL A 8 -41.92 -19.26 -27.07
CA VAL A 8 -41.27 -19.53 -25.77
C VAL A 8 -41.80 -20.84 -25.18
N GLY A 9 -43.08 -21.15 -25.38
CA GLY A 9 -43.69 -22.43 -25.03
C GLY A 9 -43.06 -23.61 -25.78
N GLU A 10 -42.91 -23.53 -27.11
CA GLU A 10 -42.26 -24.58 -27.90
C GLU A 10 -40.78 -24.74 -27.52
N MET A 11 -40.07 -23.64 -27.24
CA MET A 11 -38.68 -23.70 -26.78
C MET A 11 -38.57 -24.34 -25.40
N ALA A 12 -39.49 -24.05 -24.49
CA ALA A 12 -39.56 -24.69 -23.17
C ALA A 12 -39.76 -26.20 -23.27
N GLU A 13 -40.63 -26.65 -24.18
CA GLU A 13 -40.86 -28.08 -24.43
C GLU A 13 -39.64 -28.77 -25.05
N LEU A 14 -39.00 -28.15 -26.04
CA LEU A 14 -37.78 -28.68 -26.69
C LEU A 14 -36.57 -28.75 -25.76
N LEU A 15 -36.48 -27.85 -24.79
CA LEU A 15 -35.35 -27.72 -23.87
C LEU A 15 -35.61 -28.37 -22.51
N GLU A 16 -36.79 -28.99 -22.31
CA GLU A 16 -37.27 -29.55 -21.03
C GLU A 16 -37.12 -28.55 -19.86
N ALA A 17 -37.31 -27.27 -20.14
CA ALA A 17 -37.11 -26.18 -19.18
C ALA A 17 -38.44 -25.52 -18.83
N ASP A 18 -38.53 -24.96 -17.62
CA ASP A 18 -39.75 -24.30 -17.16
C ASP A 18 -39.99 -22.99 -17.94
N TYR A 19 -41.20 -22.81 -18.45
CA TYR A 19 -41.61 -21.64 -19.24
C TYR A 19 -41.31 -20.33 -18.52
N ASP A 20 -41.60 -20.24 -17.22
CA ASP A 20 -41.42 -19.00 -16.47
C ASP A 20 -39.94 -18.65 -16.32
N THR A 21 -39.09 -19.68 -16.21
CA THR A 21 -37.63 -19.49 -16.13
C THR A 21 -37.07 -19.02 -17.46
N LEU A 22 -37.48 -19.66 -18.57
CA LEU A 22 -37.06 -19.28 -19.92
C LEU A 22 -37.54 -17.88 -20.31
N ALA A 23 -38.78 -17.52 -19.97
CA ALA A 23 -39.32 -16.19 -20.23
C ALA A 23 -38.54 -15.10 -19.49
N LEU A 24 -38.14 -15.35 -18.24
CA LEU A 24 -37.33 -14.43 -17.45
C LEU A 24 -35.92 -14.27 -18.03
N GLU A 25 -35.25 -15.36 -18.42
CA GLU A 25 -33.90 -15.33 -18.99
C GLU A 25 -33.84 -14.60 -20.33
N ILE A 26 -34.85 -14.79 -21.20
CA ILE A 26 -34.94 -14.09 -22.48
C ILE A 26 -35.09 -12.57 -22.27
N ASN A 27 -35.94 -12.17 -21.32
CA ASN A 27 -36.16 -10.75 -21.04
C ASN A 27 -34.93 -10.10 -20.35
N ASP A 28 -34.24 -10.80 -19.43
CA ASP A 28 -33.00 -10.30 -18.83
C ASP A 28 -31.91 -10.14 -19.90
N SER A 29 -31.77 -11.13 -20.79
CA SER A 29 -30.81 -11.10 -21.90
C SER A 29 -31.09 -9.94 -22.86
N GLU A 30 -32.36 -9.69 -23.23
CA GLU A 30 -32.74 -8.56 -24.07
C GLU A 30 -32.47 -7.22 -23.37
N SER A 31 -32.76 -7.13 -22.07
CA SER A 31 -32.52 -5.90 -21.28
C SER A 31 -31.02 -5.58 -21.19
N ARG A 32 -30.17 -6.59 -21.00
CA ARG A 32 -28.71 -6.44 -21.01
C ARG A 32 -28.19 -6.07 -22.39
N GLN A 33 -28.70 -6.70 -23.44
CA GLN A 33 -28.34 -6.36 -24.81
C GLN A 33 -28.73 -4.91 -25.14
N ARG A 34 -29.89 -4.44 -24.70
CA ARG A 34 -30.28 -3.03 -24.83
C ARG A 34 -29.36 -2.10 -24.03
N ALA A 35 -28.96 -2.46 -22.82
CA ALA A 35 -28.04 -1.66 -22.01
C ALA A 35 -26.63 -1.56 -22.65
N LEU A 36 -26.16 -2.63 -23.30
CA LEU A 36 -24.86 -2.68 -23.97
C LEU A 36 -24.84 -1.99 -25.35
N THR A 37 -25.99 -1.94 -26.03
CA THR A 37 -26.12 -1.31 -27.36
C THR A 37 -26.64 0.12 -27.30
N SER A 38 -27.18 0.56 -26.16
CA SER A 38 -27.58 1.94 -25.94
C SER A 38 -26.33 2.79 -25.68
N GLU A 39 -26.11 3.79 -26.54
CA GLU A 39 -25.07 4.79 -26.33
C GLU A 39 -25.39 5.62 -25.07
N PRO A 40 -24.44 5.81 -24.13
CA PRO A 40 -24.71 6.56 -22.91
C PRO A 40 -25.09 8.00 -23.25
N ALA A 41 -26.29 8.44 -22.83
CA ALA A 41 -26.69 9.83 -23.01
C ALA A 41 -25.69 10.76 -22.29
N PRO A 42 -25.18 11.82 -22.96
CA PRO A 42 -24.23 12.73 -22.33
C PRO A 42 -24.91 13.42 -21.14
N SER A 43 -24.24 13.36 -19.98
CA SER A 43 -24.64 14.11 -18.79
C SER A 43 -24.70 15.61 -19.13
N PRO A 44 -25.73 16.35 -18.69
CA PRO A 44 -25.77 17.78 -18.90
C PRO A 44 -24.61 18.46 -18.15
N PRO A 45 -23.96 19.48 -18.75
CA PRO A 45 -22.82 20.12 -18.13
C PRO A 45 -23.25 20.91 -16.87
N PRO A 46 -22.39 21.00 -15.84
CA PRO A 46 -22.65 21.85 -14.68
C PRO A 46 -22.64 23.33 -15.10
N ALA A 47 -23.62 24.08 -14.61
CA ALA A 47 -23.78 25.50 -14.86
C ALA A 47 -22.58 26.31 -14.33
N ALA A 48 -22.01 27.14 -15.20
CA ALA A 48 -20.93 28.07 -14.85
C ALA A 48 -21.47 29.33 -14.12
N PRO A 49 -20.78 29.85 -13.08
CA PRO A 49 -20.96 31.23 -12.64
C PRO A 49 -20.09 32.18 -13.47
N ALA A 50 -20.63 33.38 -13.69
CA ALA A 50 -20.17 34.42 -14.58
C ALA A 50 -18.78 35.02 -14.28
N VAL A 51 -18.08 35.39 -15.35
CA VAL A 51 -16.91 36.30 -15.37
C VAL A 51 -17.35 37.78 -15.22
N PRO A 52 -16.41 38.67 -14.83
CA PRO A 52 -16.13 39.78 -15.74
C PRO A 52 -14.63 40.07 -15.99
N ALA A 53 -14.30 40.21 -17.30
CA ALA A 53 -13.45 41.24 -17.97
C ALA A 53 -11.96 41.43 -17.54
N THR A 54 -10.91 41.63 -18.37
CA THR A 54 -10.58 41.67 -19.83
C THR A 54 -9.01 41.73 -19.98
N PRO A 55 -8.40 41.56 -21.18
CA PRO A 55 -6.98 41.17 -21.48
C PRO A 55 -6.08 42.40 -21.89
N PRO A 56 -4.81 42.36 -22.45
CA PRO A 56 -4.18 41.38 -23.40
C PRO A 56 -2.67 41.00 -23.24
N LEU A 57 -2.28 39.97 -24.03
CA LEU A 57 -0.94 39.39 -24.32
C LEU A 57 -0.16 40.24 -25.39
N PRO A 58 0.99 39.84 -26.03
CA PRO A 58 1.89 38.66 -25.93
C PRO A 58 3.43 38.94 -26.08
N VAL A 59 4.23 37.85 -26.14
CA VAL A 59 5.43 37.59 -27.02
C VAL A 59 6.73 37.22 -26.27
N SER A 60 7.15 35.94 -26.36
CA SER A 60 8.32 35.47 -27.13
C SER A 60 8.83 34.09 -26.67
N ALA A 61 8.84 33.12 -27.59
CA ALA A 61 9.81 32.01 -27.60
C ALA A 61 11.04 32.46 -28.41
N PRO A 62 12.26 31.86 -28.25
CA PRO A 62 12.55 30.63 -28.99
C PRO A 62 13.58 29.64 -28.37
N GLN A 63 13.35 28.35 -28.68
CA GLN A 63 14.26 27.26 -29.08
C GLN A 63 15.52 26.82 -28.27
N PRO A 64 15.80 25.49 -28.24
CA PRO A 64 17.03 24.88 -27.73
C PRO A 64 18.07 24.62 -28.84
N PRO A 65 19.35 24.35 -28.51
CA PRO A 65 20.26 23.69 -29.45
C PRO A 65 20.53 22.22 -29.07
N ARG A 66 20.49 21.39 -30.11
CA ARG A 66 21.17 20.08 -30.21
C ARG A 66 22.64 20.31 -30.60
N VAL A 67 23.54 19.41 -30.18
CA VAL A 67 24.61 18.75 -30.98
C VAL A 67 25.26 17.68 -30.07
N SER A 68 25.12 16.38 -30.33
CA SER A 68 25.85 15.51 -31.28
C SER A 68 27.34 15.33 -30.96
N SER A 69 27.72 14.09 -30.59
CA SER A 69 28.69 13.22 -31.28
C SER A 69 29.62 12.44 -30.33
N ALA A 70 29.58 11.11 -30.48
CA ALA A 70 30.63 10.19 -30.05
C ALA A 70 31.88 10.33 -30.95
N PRO A 71 33.02 9.73 -30.57
CA PRO A 71 33.35 8.45 -31.21
C PRO A 71 34.00 7.41 -30.29
N ARG A 72 34.07 6.19 -30.86
CA ARG A 72 34.59 4.92 -30.33
C ARG A 72 36.12 4.84 -30.39
N ASP A 73 36.72 4.06 -29.48
CA ASP A 73 37.71 2.98 -29.74
C ASP A 73 37.99 2.28 -28.38
N ALA A 74 37.66 1.00 -28.18
CA ALA A 74 38.27 -0.26 -28.66
C ALA A 74 39.32 -0.82 -27.67
N THR A 75 38.97 -1.95 -27.01
CA THR A 75 39.79 -3.10 -26.52
C THR A 75 38.85 -3.95 -25.66
N SER A 76 38.23 -5.04 -26.13
CA SER A 76 38.76 -6.39 -26.38
C SER A 76 39.46 -7.04 -25.17
N ALA A 77 38.70 -7.81 -24.38
CA ALA A 77 39.15 -9.07 -23.77
C ALA A 77 37.93 -9.90 -23.32
N ALA A 78 37.96 -11.19 -23.64
CA ALA A 78 36.92 -12.20 -23.44
C ALA A 78 36.95 -12.81 -22.01
N PRO A 79 35.98 -13.69 -21.64
CA PRO A 79 35.66 -14.06 -20.26
C PRO A 79 36.46 -15.27 -19.76
N PRO A 80 36.57 -15.49 -18.43
CA PRO A 80 36.77 -16.83 -17.89
C PRO A 80 35.43 -17.51 -17.60
N ALA A 81 35.44 -18.81 -17.87
CA ALA A 81 34.35 -19.77 -17.73
C ALA A 81 34.21 -20.26 -16.25
N PRO A 82 33.29 -21.20 -15.95
CA PRO A 82 32.55 -21.30 -14.70
C PRO A 82 33.38 -21.86 -13.55
N GLU A 83 33.34 -21.19 -12.40
CA GLU A 83 33.74 -21.82 -11.15
C GLU A 83 32.62 -22.74 -10.65
N ALA A 84 33.07 -23.93 -10.26
CA ALA A 84 32.28 -25.07 -9.89
C ALA A 84 31.30 -24.77 -8.74
N THR A 85 30.04 -25.14 -8.95
CA THR A 85 29.07 -25.36 -7.88
C THR A 85 29.65 -26.42 -6.93
N PRO A 86 29.84 -26.12 -5.63
CA PRO A 86 30.13 -27.16 -4.65
C PRO A 86 28.93 -28.11 -4.61
N PRO A 87 29.12 -29.43 -4.41
CA PRO A 87 28.00 -30.32 -4.17
C PRO A 87 27.25 -29.82 -2.93
N ALA A 88 25.98 -29.47 -3.10
CA ALA A 88 25.09 -29.13 -2.00
C ALA A 88 25.14 -30.28 -1.00
N SER A 89 25.72 -30.02 0.17
CA SER A 89 25.64 -30.95 1.28
C SER A 89 24.17 -31.05 1.69
N PRO A 90 23.61 -32.24 1.95
CA PRO A 90 22.19 -32.41 2.29
C PRO A 90 21.77 -31.56 3.51
N LYS A 91 22.70 -31.28 4.44
CA LYS A 91 22.48 -30.37 5.57
C LYS A 91 22.19 -28.92 5.16
N ALA A 92 22.82 -28.42 4.10
CA ALA A 92 22.62 -27.04 3.65
C ALA A 92 21.26 -26.83 2.98
N THR A 93 20.69 -27.89 2.38
CA THR A 93 19.35 -27.87 1.79
C THR A 93 18.27 -27.94 2.88
N GLU A 94 18.45 -28.81 3.87
CA GLU A 94 17.54 -28.91 5.03
C GLU A 94 17.50 -27.62 5.86
N GLU A 95 18.65 -26.97 6.09
CA GLU A 95 18.71 -25.67 6.78
C GLU A 95 18.09 -24.53 5.96
N GLN A 96 18.23 -24.54 4.63
CA GLN A 96 17.58 -23.56 3.75
C GLN A 96 16.06 -23.73 3.69
N ASP A 97 15.57 -24.97 3.64
CA ASP A 97 14.13 -25.25 3.62
C ASP A 97 13.50 -24.88 4.96
N GLY A 98 14.16 -25.18 6.09
CA GLY A 98 13.70 -24.72 7.41
C GLY A 98 13.62 -23.19 7.53
N GLN A 99 14.62 -22.46 7.04
CA GLN A 99 14.59 -20.98 7.01
C GLN A 99 13.50 -20.42 6.09
N ARG A 100 13.22 -21.10 4.98
CA ARG A 100 12.12 -20.71 4.08
C ARG A 100 10.76 -20.90 4.75
N ASP A 101 10.57 -22.02 5.44
CA ASP A 101 9.35 -22.31 6.17
C ASP A 101 9.12 -21.31 7.30
N GLU A 102 10.15 -20.98 8.09
CA GLU A 102 10.06 -19.94 9.12
C GLU A 102 9.68 -18.58 8.54
N ARG A 103 10.27 -18.22 7.40
CA ARG A 103 9.95 -16.98 6.70
C ARG A 103 8.52 -16.97 6.17
N LEU A 104 8.07 -18.06 5.55
CA LEU A 104 6.68 -18.25 5.11
C LEU A 104 5.70 -18.04 6.26
N GLN A 105 5.94 -18.68 7.40
CA GLN A 105 5.09 -18.53 8.59
C GLN A 105 5.07 -17.09 9.10
N GLY A 106 6.18 -16.36 9.01
CA GLY A 106 6.26 -14.95 9.38
C GLY A 106 5.37 -14.01 8.55
N HIS A 107 4.98 -14.41 7.33
CA HIS A 107 4.07 -13.63 6.47
C HIS A 107 2.60 -14.03 6.59
N ILE A 108 2.29 -15.11 7.32
CA ILE A 108 0.91 -15.57 7.53
C ILE A 108 0.38 -14.99 8.84
N VAL A 109 -0.45 -13.94 8.76
CA VAL A 109 -1.13 -13.38 9.95
C VAL A 109 -2.27 -14.29 10.40
N THR A 110 -3.15 -14.67 9.46
CA THR A 110 -4.20 -15.67 9.63
C THR A 110 -4.33 -16.43 8.32
N PRO A 111 -4.36 -17.78 8.34
CA PRO A 111 -4.57 -18.56 7.13
C PRO A 111 -5.93 -18.21 6.50
N ALA A 112 -5.93 -17.87 5.21
CA ALA A 112 -7.17 -17.68 4.46
C ALA A 112 -7.72 -19.05 4.06
N PRO A 113 -8.96 -19.42 4.45
CA PRO A 113 -9.53 -20.69 4.05
C PRO A 113 -9.76 -20.70 2.53
N THR A 114 -9.06 -21.57 1.83
CA THR A 114 -9.33 -21.85 0.41
C THR A 114 -10.20 -23.09 0.30
N THR A 115 -11.25 -23.05 -0.52
CA THR A 115 -12.06 -24.25 -0.80
C THR A 115 -11.56 -24.96 -2.05
N GLU A 116 -11.71 -26.28 -2.11
CA GLU A 116 -11.37 -27.08 -3.30
C GLU A 116 -12.09 -26.57 -4.56
N ARG A 117 -13.34 -26.10 -4.39
CA ARG A 117 -14.12 -25.48 -5.46
C ARG A 117 -13.45 -24.21 -5.98
N LEU A 118 -13.03 -23.31 -5.10
CA LEU A 118 -12.36 -22.06 -5.48
C LEU A 118 -11.03 -22.33 -6.19
N GLN A 119 -10.22 -23.26 -5.66
CA GLN A 119 -8.97 -23.67 -6.31
C GLN A 119 -9.20 -24.32 -7.69
N SER A 120 -10.28 -25.08 -7.85
CA SER A 120 -10.63 -25.70 -9.13
C SER A 120 -11.12 -24.67 -10.15
N ILE A 121 -11.86 -23.64 -9.71
CA ILE A 121 -12.24 -22.51 -10.56
C ILE A 121 -11.00 -21.74 -11.00
N GLN A 122 -10.07 -21.43 -10.08
CA GLN A 122 -8.82 -20.74 -10.41
C GLN A 122 -7.98 -21.52 -11.44
N ARG A 123 -7.86 -22.84 -11.27
CA ARG A 123 -7.20 -23.72 -12.27
C ARG A 123 -7.89 -23.66 -13.63
N MET A 124 -9.21 -23.83 -13.67
CA MET A 124 -9.96 -23.79 -14.92
C MET A 124 -9.84 -22.44 -15.65
N VAL A 125 -9.90 -21.33 -14.92
CA VAL A 125 -9.74 -19.97 -15.48
C VAL A 125 -8.31 -19.77 -16.01
N ALA A 126 -7.30 -20.18 -15.24
CA ALA A 126 -5.90 -20.11 -15.63
C ALA A 126 -5.63 -20.90 -16.93
N ASP A 127 -6.14 -22.14 -17.01
CA ASP A 127 -6.01 -22.99 -18.20
C ASP A 127 -6.67 -22.37 -19.46
N GLN A 128 -7.81 -21.66 -19.28
CA GLN A 128 -8.51 -21.00 -20.38
C GLN A 128 -7.84 -19.70 -20.85
N LEU A 129 -7.28 -18.91 -19.93
CA LEU A 129 -6.63 -17.64 -20.23
C LEU A 129 -5.13 -17.80 -20.56
N GLY A 130 -4.56 -18.98 -20.34
CA GLY A 130 -3.12 -19.23 -20.46
C GLY A 130 -2.29 -18.62 -19.32
N ASP A 131 -2.95 -18.17 -18.25
CA ASP A 131 -2.30 -17.68 -17.04
C ASP A 131 -1.87 -18.83 -16.13
N LYS A 132 -0.99 -18.55 -15.17
CA LYS A 132 -0.63 -19.51 -14.12
C LYS A 132 -1.48 -19.26 -12.88
N VAL A 133 -1.89 -20.34 -12.21
CA VAL A 133 -2.51 -20.22 -10.88
C VAL A 133 -1.49 -19.61 -9.93
N PRO A 134 -1.85 -18.56 -9.15
CA PRO A 134 -0.96 -17.98 -8.15
C PRO A 134 -0.52 -19.04 -7.16
N ASP A 135 0.79 -19.14 -6.95
CA ASP A 135 1.37 -20.08 -5.99
C ASP A 135 1.72 -19.28 -4.75
N PHE A 136 0.86 -19.36 -3.73
CA PHE A 136 1.01 -18.55 -2.53
C PHE A 136 2.36 -18.74 -1.82
N GLU A 137 2.93 -19.95 -1.78
CA GLU A 137 4.21 -20.19 -1.10
C GLU A 137 5.37 -19.58 -1.89
N ALA A 138 5.36 -19.77 -3.21
CA ALA A 138 6.32 -19.11 -4.09
C ALA A 138 6.16 -17.60 -4.08
N ASP A 139 4.93 -17.10 -4.10
CA ASP A 139 4.59 -15.70 -4.22
C ASP A 139 4.76 -14.97 -2.89
N VAL A 140 4.52 -15.56 -1.72
CA VAL A 140 4.88 -14.89 -0.45
C VAL A 140 6.38 -14.65 -0.34
N LEU A 141 7.19 -15.58 -0.86
CA LEU A 141 8.65 -15.47 -0.83
C LEU A 141 9.23 -14.64 -1.98
N ARG A 142 8.46 -14.45 -3.07
CA ARG A 142 8.90 -13.73 -4.29
C ARG A 142 8.14 -12.42 -4.57
N ALA A 143 6.91 -12.27 -4.09
CA ALA A 143 5.99 -11.18 -4.39
C ALA A 143 6.37 -9.94 -3.59
N ILE A 144 7.36 -9.29 -4.19
CA ILE A 144 7.45 -7.86 -4.50
C ILE A 144 7.31 -6.93 -3.30
N PRO A 145 8.43 -6.26 -2.93
CA PRO A 145 8.57 -5.55 -1.69
C PRO A 145 7.73 -4.29 -1.73
N VAL A 146 7.21 -3.91 -0.57
CA VAL A 146 6.80 -2.54 -0.37
C VAL A 146 8.07 -1.70 -0.22
N GLN A 147 8.71 -1.34 -1.34
CA GLN A 147 9.94 -0.54 -1.32
C GLN A 147 9.62 0.91 -0.98
N ALA A 148 9.74 1.24 0.30
CA ALA A 148 9.87 2.62 0.73
C ALA A 148 11.34 2.89 1.03
N GLY A 149 11.99 3.74 0.22
CA GLY A 149 13.34 4.21 0.51
C GLY A 149 13.42 5.06 1.78
N GLY A 150 14.62 5.45 2.18
CA GLY A 150 14.89 6.16 3.42
C GLY A 150 16.22 5.74 3.99
N LEU A 151 16.53 6.13 5.22
CA LEU A 151 17.75 5.68 5.88
C LEU A 151 17.69 4.16 6.14
N TYR A 152 16.50 3.64 6.46
CA TYR A 152 16.23 2.22 6.60
C TYR A 152 15.13 1.81 5.61
N PRO A 153 15.51 1.31 4.40
CA PRO A 153 14.54 0.91 3.40
C PRO A 153 13.59 -0.17 3.92
N VAL A 154 12.30 0.03 3.72
CA VAL A 154 11.30 -1.01 3.97
C VAL A 154 11.31 -1.96 2.78
N SER A 155 11.54 -3.24 3.04
CA SER A 155 11.35 -4.31 2.04
C SER A 155 10.14 -5.16 2.37
N ASP A 156 9.79 -5.25 3.65
CA ASP A 156 8.61 -5.95 4.14
C ASP A 156 8.00 -5.19 5.33
N VAL A 157 6.67 -5.09 5.37
CA VAL A 157 5.95 -4.41 6.46
C VAL A 157 5.85 -5.30 7.69
N TRP A 158 5.66 -6.62 7.52
CA TRP A 158 5.28 -7.57 8.56
C TRP A 158 6.44 -8.40 9.10
N TYR A 159 7.31 -8.88 8.23
CA TYR A 159 8.47 -9.70 8.60
C TYR A 159 9.53 -8.83 9.28
N ILE A 160 10.01 -9.28 10.43
CA ILE A 160 11.07 -8.63 11.19
C ILE A 160 12.28 -9.55 11.12
N GLU A 161 13.35 -9.04 10.52
CA GLU A 161 14.63 -9.74 10.48
C GLU A 161 15.09 -10.07 11.91
N PRO A 162 15.58 -11.29 12.19
CA PRO A 162 16.06 -11.65 13.54
C PRO A 162 17.13 -10.69 14.06
N SER A 163 17.94 -10.12 13.17
CA SER A 163 18.96 -9.11 13.52
C SER A 163 18.38 -7.76 13.94
N LEU A 164 17.14 -7.44 13.58
CA LEU A 164 16.42 -6.23 13.96
C LEU A 164 15.56 -6.46 15.22
N ASP A 165 15.23 -7.71 15.54
CA ASP A 165 14.30 -8.11 16.61
C ASP A 165 14.91 -8.02 18.02
N VAL A 166 15.47 -6.85 18.35
CA VAL A 166 16.08 -6.52 19.65
C VAL A 166 15.61 -5.12 20.06
N PRO A 167 15.23 -4.89 21.34
CA PRO A 167 14.56 -3.64 21.76
C PRO A 167 15.26 -2.35 21.30
N ASP A 168 16.58 -2.25 21.52
CA ASP A 168 17.34 -1.04 21.18
C ASP A 168 17.35 -0.77 19.67
N ARG A 169 17.47 -1.83 18.85
CA ARG A 169 17.45 -1.70 17.39
C ARG A 169 16.06 -1.32 16.88
N LEU A 170 15.01 -1.88 17.48
CA LEU A 170 13.63 -1.52 17.18
C LEU A 170 13.38 -0.04 17.46
N ARG A 171 13.78 0.48 18.64
CA ARG A 171 13.62 1.90 19.01
C ARG A 171 14.30 2.83 18.00
N ILE A 172 15.52 2.53 17.58
CA ILE A 172 16.26 3.31 16.56
C ILE A 172 15.47 3.39 15.24
N HIS A 173 14.93 2.26 14.77
CA HIS A 173 14.19 2.23 13.51
C HIS A 173 12.83 2.93 13.60
N VAL A 174 12.10 2.71 14.70
CA VAL A 174 10.83 3.41 14.97
C VAL A 174 11.03 4.92 15.00
N ALA A 175 12.07 5.40 15.67
CA ALA A 175 12.41 6.83 15.73
C ALA A 175 12.73 7.41 14.35
N GLN A 176 13.51 6.68 13.55
CA GLN A 176 13.86 7.11 12.20
C GLN A 176 12.64 7.16 11.28
N PHE A 177 11.74 6.18 11.34
CA PHE A 177 10.50 6.23 10.58
C PHE A 177 9.61 7.40 11.00
N ALA A 178 9.50 7.69 12.30
CA ALA A 178 8.76 8.85 12.80
C ALA A 178 9.32 10.16 12.24
N ARG A 179 10.66 10.32 12.22
CA ARG A 179 11.34 11.48 11.63
C ARG A 179 11.09 11.61 10.13
N GLU A 180 11.16 10.51 9.39
CA GLU A 180 10.92 10.53 7.95
C GLU A 180 9.46 10.85 7.59
N ILE A 181 8.50 10.37 8.38
CA ILE A 181 7.08 10.72 8.22
C ILE A 181 6.87 12.22 8.52
N ALA A 182 7.49 12.74 9.60
CA ALA A 182 7.44 14.16 9.94
C ALA A 182 8.11 15.04 8.87
N ALA A 183 9.11 14.54 8.16
CA ALA A 183 9.78 15.27 7.08
C ALA A 183 8.84 15.55 5.89
N GLU A 184 7.84 14.71 5.62
CA GLU A 184 6.84 14.98 4.57
C GLU A 184 6.04 16.27 4.84
N ALA A 185 5.92 16.66 6.11
CA ALA A 185 5.27 17.87 6.54
C ALA A 185 6.25 18.98 6.97
N ALA A 186 7.54 18.83 6.69
CA ALA A 186 8.61 19.76 7.08
C ALA A 186 8.70 20.02 8.60
N VAL A 187 8.41 19.00 9.42
CA VAL A 187 8.43 19.07 10.89
C VAL A 187 9.28 17.98 11.54
N ALA A 188 10.27 17.46 10.82
CA ALA A 188 11.18 16.43 11.31
C ALA A 188 11.94 16.85 12.58
N ASP A 189 12.22 18.14 12.74
CA ASP A 189 12.91 18.70 13.91
C ASP A 189 12.07 18.63 15.19
N GLN A 190 10.76 18.39 15.09
CA GLN A 190 9.86 18.22 16.24
C GLN A 190 9.78 16.77 16.72
N VAL A 191 10.54 15.85 16.11
CA VAL A 191 10.59 14.44 16.51
C VAL A 191 11.99 14.12 17.02
N GLU A 192 12.11 13.74 18.29
CA GLU A 192 13.39 13.39 18.89
C GLU A 192 13.46 11.90 19.20
N ALA A 193 14.62 11.29 18.96
CA ALA A 193 14.88 9.92 19.39
C ALA A 193 14.91 9.87 20.92
N SER A 194 14.38 8.79 21.49
CA SER A 194 14.26 8.61 22.93
C SER A 194 14.51 7.15 23.27
N ASP A 195 15.17 6.89 24.39
CA ASP A 195 15.34 5.53 24.91
C ASP A 195 14.07 5.01 25.60
N CYS A 196 13.08 5.89 25.81
CA CYS A 196 11.80 5.58 26.44
C CYS A 196 10.72 5.19 25.42
N SER A 197 9.65 4.58 25.93
CA SER A 197 8.47 4.14 25.16
C SER A 197 8.85 3.33 23.92
N ILE A 198 8.36 3.73 22.74
CA ILE A 198 8.61 3.03 21.48
C ILE A 198 9.84 3.56 20.73
N GLY A 199 10.58 4.54 21.26
CA GLY A 199 11.84 5.02 20.67
C GLY A 199 11.86 6.50 20.26
N PHE A 200 10.76 7.25 20.39
CA PHE A 200 10.74 8.67 20.05
C PHE A 200 9.71 9.46 20.86
N VAL A 201 9.88 10.77 20.87
CA VAL A 201 8.92 11.74 21.43
C VAL A 201 8.69 12.89 20.46
N CYS A 202 7.48 13.45 20.47
CA CYS A 202 7.18 14.69 19.74
C CYS A 202 7.35 15.88 20.69
N VAL A 203 8.17 16.84 20.28
CA VAL A 203 8.38 18.11 21.00
C VAL A 203 7.33 19.11 20.52
N ALA A 204 6.65 19.77 21.45
CA ALA A 204 5.69 20.81 21.10
C ALA A 204 6.43 22.02 20.47
N PRO A 205 5.96 22.53 19.32
CA PRO A 205 6.53 23.73 18.73
C PRO A 205 6.27 24.93 19.65
N ALA A 206 7.13 25.95 19.59
CA ALA A 206 6.92 27.16 20.37
C ALA A 206 5.53 27.75 20.07
N VAL A 207 4.85 28.35 21.05
CA VAL A 207 3.44 28.79 20.93
C VAL A 207 3.16 29.66 19.69
N GLY A 208 4.14 30.49 19.28
CA GLY A 208 4.05 31.29 18.06
C GLY A 208 4.18 30.49 16.75
N GLU A 209 5.01 29.45 16.75
CA GLU A 209 5.23 28.54 15.61
C GLU A 209 4.09 27.55 15.46
N ALA A 210 3.53 27.08 16.58
CA ALA A 210 2.32 26.25 16.62
C ALA A 210 1.20 26.90 15.80
N LYS A 211 0.92 28.19 15.98
CA LYS A 211 -0.15 28.86 15.23
C LYS A 211 0.16 29.03 13.72
N ALA A 212 1.43 29.00 13.33
CA ALA A 212 1.87 29.20 11.95
C ALA A 212 1.96 27.90 11.14
N LEU A 213 1.95 26.75 11.81
CA LEU A 213 2.11 25.45 11.18
C LEU A 213 0.93 25.12 10.25
N PRO A 214 1.19 24.58 9.03
CA PRO A 214 0.14 24.08 8.16
C PRO A 214 -0.73 23.02 8.86
N ALA A 215 -1.99 22.91 8.46
CA ALA A 215 -2.92 21.95 9.06
C ALA A 215 -2.46 20.49 8.87
N PHE A 216 -1.89 20.16 7.72
CA PHE A 216 -1.25 18.86 7.46
C PHE A 216 -0.12 18.56 8.44
N ALA A 217 0.73 19.54 8.75
CA ALA A 217 1.84 19.37 9.69
C ALA A 217 1.35 19.13 11.12
N HIS A 218 0.31 19.85 11.55
CA HIS A 218 -0.34 19.58 12.82
C HIS A 218 -0.92 18.17 12.90
N ALA A 219 -1.59 17.71 11.86
CA ALA A 219 -2.19 16.37 11.82
C ALA A 219 -1.11 15.27 11.89
N VAL A 220 0.01 15.42 11.16
CA VAL A 220 1.15 14.50 11.23
C VAL A 220 1.74 14.45 12.64
N LEU A 221 1.97 15.61 13.28
CA LEU A 221 2.51 15.66 14.64
C LEU A 221 1.55 15.09 15.67
N ALA A 222 0.25 15.37 15.54
CA ALA A 222 -0.78 14.82 16.41
C ALA A 222 -0.82 13.28 16.31
N LEU A 223 -0.74 12.73 15.08
CA LEU A 223 -0.64 11.28 14.85
C LEU A 223 0.61 10.69 15.53
N LEU A 224 1.80 11.23 15.24
CA LEU A 224 3.05 10.72 15.81
C LEU A 224 3.08 10.84 17.34
N HIS A 225 2.56 11.94 17.88
CA HIS A 225 2.47 12.13 19.32
C HIS A 225 1.53 11.09 19.96
N ALA A 226 0.38 10.81 19.33
CA ALA A 226 -0.53 9.76 19.79
C ALA A 226 0.12 8.36 19.80
N LEU A 227 1.05 8.09 18.87
CA LEU A 227 1.79 6.82 18.82
C LEU A 227 2.93 6.73 19.84
N SER A 228 3.56 7.86 20.21
CA SER A 228 4.76 7.89 21.07
C SER A 228 4.56 7.41 22.52
N ALA A 229 3.34 7.02 22.93
CA ALA A 229 2.95 6.53 24.26
C ALA A 229 3.36 7.40 25.47
N ALA A 230 3.94 8.59 25.25
CA ALA A 230 4.25 9.55 26.30
C ALA A 230 2.93 10.06 26.92
N SER A 231 2.71 9.77 28.21
CA SER A 231 1.52 10.18 28.97
C SER A 231 1.46 11.70 29.25
N ALA A 232 2.51 12.46 28.92
CA ALA A 232 2.51 13.90 29.13
C ALA A 232 1.72 14.59 28.01
N PRO A 233 0.73 15.44 28.34
CA PRO A 233 0.05 16.22 27.32
C PRO A 233 1.06 17.17 26.68
N ALA A 234 1.43 16.94 25.41
CA ALA A 234 2.10 17.96 24.64
C ALA A 234 1.11 19.10 24.45
N THR A 235 1.34 20.22 25.13
CA THR A 235 0.51 21.43 25.02
C THR A 235 0.42 21.84 23.55
N GLY A 236 -0.77 21.70 22.95
CA GLY A 236 -1.04 22.08 21.56
C GLY A 236 -1.40 20.94 20.60
N LEU A 237 -1.19 19.67 20.97
CA LEU A 237 -1.58 18.51 20.15
C LEU A 237 -2.86 17.86 20.69
N ASP A 238 -4.00 18.28 20.15
CA ASP A 238 -5.32 17.84 20.59
C ASP A 238 -5.71 16.49 19.96
N ARG A 239 -5.85 15.44 20.79
CA ARG A 239 -6.28 14.10 20.36
C ARG A 239 -7.68 14.10 19.74
N THR A 240 -8.54 15.04 20.11
CA THR A 240 -9.90 15.12 19.54
C THR A 240 -9.86 15.60 18.09
N ARG A 241 -9.01 16.59 17.78
CA ARG A 241 -8.78 17.05 16.41
C ARG A 241 -8.14 15.98 15.53
N LEU A 242 -7.24 15.17 16.09
CA LEU A 242 -6.67 14.05 15.35
C LEU A 242 -7.74 13.11 14.78
N ALA A 243 -8.82 12.84 15.53
CA ALA A 243 -9.89 11.96 15.06
C ALA A 243 -10.58 12.50 13.80
N ASP A 244 -10.78 13.82 13.72
CA ASP A 244 -11.37 14.49 12.56
C ASP A 244 -10.39 14.53 11.36
N ASP A 245 -9.09 14.62 11.65
CA ASP A 245 -8.04 14.81 10.66
C ASP A 245 -7.53 13.50 10.02
N LEU A 246 -7.72 12.34 10.67
CA LEU A 246 -7.20 11.04 10.23
C LEU A 246 -7.63 10.63 8.82
N GLY A 247 -8.91 10.82 8.47
CA GLY A 247 -9.42 10.48 7.14
C GLY A 247 -8.74 11.31 6.05
N SER A 248 -8.58 12.61 6.30
CA SER A 248 -7.88 13.54 5.40
C SER A 248 -6.40 13.18 5.27
N LEU A 249 -5.76 12.88 6.40
CA LEU A 249 -4.33 12.56 6.47
C LEU A 249 -3.97 11.27 5.73
N LEU A 250 -4.78 10.21 5.86
CA LEU A 250 -4.48 8.88 5.35
C LEU A 250 -5.08 8.60 3.97
N GLN A 251 -6.26 9.15 3.67
CA GLN A 251 -7.01 8.82 2.45
C GLN A 251 -7.09 10.00 1.46
N GLY A 252 -6.65 11.20 1.87
CA GLY A 252 -6.73 12.42 1.05
C GLY A 252 -8.15 12.92 0.79
N HIS A 253 -9.13 12.46 1.57
CA HIS A 253 -10.50 12.97 1.54
C HIS A 253 -10.73 13.89 2.75
N GLY A 254 -10.96 15.18 2.52
CA GLY A 254 -11.39 16.11 3.57
C GLY A 254 -10.56 17.39 3.66
N ALA A 255 -10.20 17.79 4.89
CA ALA A 255 -9.80 19.13 5.28
C ALA A 255 -8.42 19.59 4.77
N PHE A 256 -7.62 18.69 4.17
CA PHE A 256 -6.28 19.00 3.68
C PHE A 256 -6.18 18.77 2.16
N ALA A 257 -5.43 19.64 1.48
CA ALA A 257 -5.07 19.44 0.07
C ALA A 257 -4.00 18.35 -0.11
N THR A 258 -3.38 17.89 0.97
CA THR A 258 -2.26 16.94 0.99
C THR A 258 -2.54 15.80 1.97
N ARG A 259 -2.14 14.58 1.57
CA ARG A 259 -2.17 13.35 2.37
C ARG A 259 -0.75 12.81 2.54
N LEU A 260 -0.55 11.88 3.48
CA LEU A 260 0.69 11.11 3.54
C LEU A 260 0.93 10.41 2.20
N SER A 261 2.18 10.45 1.75
CA SER A 261 2.57 9.72 0.55
C SER A 261 2.45 8.21 0.78
N ASP A 262 2.38 7.43 -0.30
CA ASP A 262 2.37 5.97 -0.19
C ASP A 262 3.64 5.48 0.54
N ALA A 263 4.80 6.12 0.31
CA ALA A 263 6.03 5.83 1.05
C ALA A 263 5.90 6.14 2.55
N GLY A 264 5.25 7.24 2.91
CA GLY A 264 4.95 7.63 4.29
C GLY A 264 4.00 6.65 4.98
N LEU A 265 2.96 6.19 4.27
CA LEU A 265 2.03 5.17 4.77
C LEU A 265 2.75 3.85 5.05
N VAL A 266 3.65 3.43 4.17
CA VAL A 266 4.45 2.22 4.36
C VAL A 266 5.33 2.33 5.60
N LYS A 267 5.99 3.48 5.77
CA LYS A 267 6.79 3.76 6.98
C LYS A 267 5.92 3.80 8.23
N LEU A 268 4.69 4.32 8.15
CA LEU A 268 3.74 4.33 9.26
C LEU A 268 3.34 2.90 9.67
N PHE A 269 2.97 2.05 8.71
CA PHE A 269 2.65 0.65 9.01
C PHE A 269 3.86 -0.11 9.54
N ARG A 270 5.06 0.15 8.99
CA ARG A 270 6.29 -0.44 9.49
C ARG A 270 6.60 0.01 10.92
N LEU A 271 6.45 1.31 11.22
CA LEU A 271 6.59 1.88 12.55
C LEU A 271 5.64 1.17 13.54
N LEU A 272 4.36 1.03 13.19
CA LEU A 272 3.37 0.32 14.01
C LEU A 272 3.76 -1.13 14.26
N ARG A 273 4.23 -1.85 13.22
CA ARG A 273 4.66 -3.25 13.35
C ARG A 273 5.82 -3.40 14.31
N LEU A 274 6.85 -2.55 14.19
CA LEU A 274 8.03 -2.59 15.05
C LEU A 274 7.69 -2.15 16.48
N GLY A 275 6.87 -1.10 16.65
CA GLY A 275 6.41 -0.63 17.95
C GLY A 275 5.61 -1.70 18.71
N ARG A 276 4.72 -2.43 18.03
CA ARG A 276 4.00 -3.56 18.64
C ARG A 276 4.97 -4.66 19.08
N ARG A 277 5.93 -5.04 18.22
CA ARG A 277 6.92 -6.06 18.56
C ARG A 277 7.76 -5.67 19.77
N LEU A 278 8.18 -4.40 19.84
CA LEU A 278 8.94 -3.87 20.96
C LEU A 278 8.14 -4.00 22.27
N LEU A 279 6.86 -3.60 22.27
CA LEU A 279 5.99 -3.75 23.44
C LEU A 279 5.80 -5.22 23.85
N ASP A 280 5.68 -6.14 22.88
CA ASP A 280 5.58 -7.58 23.16
C ASP A 280 6.87 -8.12 23.81
N LEU A 281 8.04 -7.66 23.36
CA LEU A 281 9.34 -8.04 23.93
C LEU A 281 9.51 -7.50 25.36
N GLU A 282 9.11 -6.25 25.60
CA GLU A 282 9.18 -5.62 26.92
C GLU A 282 8.17 -6.21 27.92
N ALA A 283 6.95 -6.54 27.47
CA ALA A 283 5.95 -7.20 28.31
C ALA A 283 6.34 -8.66 28.65
N GLY A 284 7.11 -9.29 27.77
CA GLY A 284 7.68 -10.62 27.96
C GLY A 284 8.97 -10.66 28.78
N ASP A 285 9.55 -9.50 29.13
CA ASP A 285 10.74 -9.37 29.96
C ASP A 285 10.36 -9.08 31.42
N PRO A 286 10.29 -10.09 32.31
CA PRO A 286 10.04 -9.87 33.74
C PRO A 286 11.22 -9.20 34.48
N GLY A 287 12.22 -8.66 33.76
CA GLY A 287 13.55 -8.36 34.25
C GLY A 287 13.93 -6.89 34.51
N HIS A 288 13.00 -5.93 34.58
CA HIS A 288 13.36 -4.55 34.95
C HIS A 288 12.44 -3.94 36.02
N VAL A 289 12.67 -4.37 37.26
CA VAL A 289 12.44 -3.55 38.46
C VAL A 289 13.82 -3.25 39.05
N SER A 290 14.26 -2.02 38.95
CA SER A 290 15.30 -1.42 39.82
C SER A 290 15.04 0.07 39.95
#